data_AF-A0A7S0LB89-F1
#
_entry.id   AF-A0A7S0LB89-F1
#
_cell.length_a   1.000
_cell.length_b   1.000
_cell.length_c   1.000
_cell.angle_alpha   90.00
_cell.angle_beta   90.00
_cell.angle_gamma   90.00
#
_symmetry.space_group_name_H-M   'P 1'
#
loop_
_entity.id
_entity.type
_entity.pdbx_description
1 polymer ?
#
loop_
_entity_poly.entity_id
_entity_poly.type
_entity_poly.pdbx_seq_one_letter_code
_entity_poly.pdbx_strand_id
1 'polypeptide(L)'
;GIRDYALRLTLSKEVVASMCKWFVCGPSVRVRLEKAKAGPYWSALTPTKLVQCKVDWQSWIDEDEEAEVSASPNGFDVDDMQMMMVGESIEFYRDTERVSSSEDEAEGEEGNSVVMDQGLNSITHLQRKFEALDLEKEMRARSKAERREI
;
A
#
# COMPACT_ATOMS: atom_id res chain seq x y z
N GLY A 1 -12.92 -3.12 -27.92
CA GLY A 1 -12.63 -4.48 -28.43
C GLY A 1 -11.77 -5.18 -27.42
N ILE A 2 -12.13 -6.41 -27.06
CA ILE A 2 -11.36 -7.23 -26.12
C ILE A 2 -10.03 -7.59 -26.80
N ARG A 3 -8.90 -7.40 -26.11
CA ARG A 3 -7.56 -7.71 -26.60
C ARG A 3 -6.91 -8.69 -25.65
N ASP A 4 -6.40 -9.80 -26.20
CA ASP A 4 -5.69 -10.80 -25.42
C ASP A 4 -4.20 -10.48 -25.37
N TYR A 5 -3.63 -10.52 -24.17
CA TYR A 5 -2.21 -10.28 -23.93
C TYR A 5 -1.57 -11.54 -23.34
N ALA A 6 -0.41 -11.92 -23.88
CA ALA A 6 0.38 -13.02 -23.38
C ALA A 6 1.85 -12.61 -23.27
N LEU A 7 2.49 -12.97 -22.15
CA LEU A 7 3.90 -12.70 -21.88
C LEU A 7 4.63 -14.03 -21.61
N ARG A 8 5.69 -14.29 -22.38
CA ARG A 8 6.62 -15.39 -22.14
C ARG A 8 8.03 -14.84 -22.10
N LEU A 9 8.76 -15.14 -21.04
CA LEU A 9 10.13 -14.67 -20.82
C LEU A 9 10.99 -15.77 -20.18
N THR A 10 12.29 -15.71 -20.44
CA THR A 10 13.29 -16.59 -19.83
C THR A 10 14.02 -15.78 -18.77
N LEU A 11 14.02 -16.24 -17.52
CA LEU A 11 14.71 -15.59 -16.42
C LEU A 11 16.22 -15.83 -16.50
N SER A 12 17.03 -14.85 -16.09
CA SER A 12 18.49 -14.96 -16.07
C SER A 12 19.01 -15.98 -15.05
N LYS A 13 18.29 -16.15 -13.95
CA LYS A 13 18.66 -17.00 -12.80
C LYS A 13 17.43 -17.80 -12.36
N GLU A 14 17.67 -18.88 -11.63
CA GLU A 14 16.63 -19.77 -11.13
C GLU A 14 15.79 -19.13 -10.02
N VAL A 15 14.50 -19.50 -9.98
CA VAL A 15 13.51 -19.06 -8.98
C VAL A 15 12.84 -20.26 -8.33
N VAL A 16 12.37 -20.10 -7.10
CA VAL A 16 11.57 -21.12 -6.41
C VAL A 16 10.11 -20.95 -6.81
N ALA A 17 9.69 -21.66 -7.86
CA ALA A 17 8.37 -21.50 -8.46
C ALA A 17 7.21 -21.64 -7.45
N SER A 18 7.35 -22.48 -6.42
CA SER A 18 6.34 -22.68 -5.38
C SER A 18 6.17 -21.49 -4.42
N MET A 19 7.15 -20.59 -4.36
CA MET A 19 7.13 -19.40 -3.50
C MET A 19 6.84 -18.12 -4.29
N CYS A 20 6.82 -18.19 -5.63
CA CYS A 20 6.41 -17.07 -6.46
C CYS A 20 4.91 -16.81 -6.30
N LYS A 21 4.54 -15.52 -6.21
CA LYS A 21 3.15 -15.07 -6.08
C LYS A 21 2.83 -14.08 -7.21
N TRP A 22 1.56 -13.96 -7.58
CA TRP A 22 1.08 -12.93 -8.50
C TRP A 22 -0.24 -12.37 -8.01
N PHE A 23 -0.51 -11.13 -8.38
CA PHE A 23 -1.75 -10.44 -8.01
C PHE A 23 -2.13 -9.41 -9.07
N VAL A 24 -3.43 -9.18 -9.18
CA VAL A 24 -3.99 -8.16 -10.07
C VAL A 24 -4.06 -6.84 -9.30
N CYS A 25 -3.52 -5.78 -9.89
CA CYS A 25 -3.53 -4.43 -9.34
C CYS A 25 -4.10 -3.49 -10.41
N GLY A 26 -5.43 -3.30 -10.37
CA GLY A 26 -6.17 -2.51 -11.36
C GLY A 26 -5.95 -3.02 -12.79
N PRO A 27 -5.40 -2.20 -13.71
CA PRO A 27 -5.15 -2.61 -15.10
C PRO A 27 -3.86 -3.41 -15.28
N SER A 28 -3.15 -3.76 -14.20
CA SER A 28 -1.83 -4.41 -14.25
C SER A 28 -1.81 -5.73 -13.49
N VAL A 29 -0.87 -6.61 -13.88
CA VAL A 29 -0.56 -7.84 -13.14
C VAL A 29 0.85 -7.69 -12.58
N ARG A 30 0.99 -7.80 -11.26
CA ARG A 30 2.27 -7.82 -10.57
C ARG A 30 2.66 -9.25 -10.24
N VAL A 31 3.94 -9.57 -10.42
CA VAL A 31 4.51 -10.90 -10.17
C VAL A 31 5.70 -10.74 -9.22
N ARG A 32 5.63 -11.41 -8.07
CA ARG A 32 6.72 -11.50 -7.10
C ARG A 32 7.46 -12.82 -7.31
N LEU A 33 8.73 -12.72 -7.65
CA LEU A 33 9.61 -13.88 -7.88
C LEU A 33 10.49 -14.12 -6.66
N GLU A 34 10.54 -15.38 -6.21
CA GLU A 34 11.45 -15.79 -5.13
C GLU A 34 12.75 -16.34 -5.71
N LYS A 35 13.89 -15.73 -5.39
CA LYS A 35 15.20 -16.16 -5.89
C LYS A 35 15.56 -17.53 -5.31
N ALA A 36 16.06 -18.46 -6.13
CA ALA A 36 16.44 -19.81 -5.65
C ALA A 36 17.68 -19.82 -4.74
N LYS A 37 18.57 -18.83 -4.89
CA LYS A 37 19.75 -18.67 -4.06
C LYS A 37 19.85 -17.20 -3.61
N ALA A 38 19.99 -17.01 -2.31
CA ALA A 38 20.54 -15.77 -1.77
C ALA A 38 21.97 -15.63 -2.31
N GLY A 39 22.29 -14.48 -2.89
CA GLY A 39 23.51 -14.27 -3.67
C GLY A 39 23.44 -12.95 -4.40
N PRO A 40 24.50 -12.57 -5.15
CA PRO A 40 24.66 -11.21 -5.63
C PRO A 40 23.47 -10.76 -6.49
N TYR A 41 23.19 -9.46 -6.43
CA TYR A 41 22.11 -8.79 -7.11
C TYR A 41 21.94 -9.26 -8.57
N TRP A 42 20.70 -9.24 -9.03
CA TRP A 42 20.41 -9.58 -10.42
C TRP A 42 20.69 -8.35 -11.29
N SER A 43 21.74 -8.40 -12.10
CA SER A 43 22.04 -7.32 -13.05
C SER A 43 20.97 -7.14 -14.13
N ALA A 44 20.20 -8.19 -14.43
CA ALA A 44 19.07 -8.17 -15.35
C ALA A 44 18.07 -9.29 -15.06
N LEU A 45 16.78 -9.03 -15.30
CA LEU A 45 15.70 -10.02 -15.16
C LEU A 45 15.79 -11.14 -16.22
N THR A 46 16.13 -10.78 -17.45
CA THR A 46 16.23 -11.67 -18.61
C THR A 46 17.64 -11.62 -19.21
N PRO A 47 18.14 -12.73 -19.80
CA PRO A 47 19.49 -12.75 -20.39
C PRO A 47 19.61 -11.89 -21.65
N THR A 48 18.48 -11.68 -22.35
CA THR A 48 18.39 -10.84 -23.54
C THR A 48 17.61 -9.57 -23.22
N LYS A 49 18.03 -8.42 -23.77
CA LYS A 49 17.33 -7.14 -23.63
C LYS A 49 16.03 -7.16 -24.44
N LEU A 50 14.90 -7.15 -23.74
CA LEU A 50 13.57 -7.04 -24.35
C LEU A 50 13.12 -5.57 -24.37
N VAL A 51 12.59 -5.09 -25.50
CA VAL A 51 12.17 -3.68 -25.66
C VAL A 51 11.03 -3.32 -24.71
N GLN A 52 10.15 -4.29 -24.44
CA GLN A 52 9.03 -4.16 -23.52
C GLN A 52 9.42 -4.27 -22.03
N CYS A 53 10.65 -4.67 -21.71
CA CYS A 53 11.11 -4.83 -20.33
C CYS A 53 11.83 -3.56 -19.87
N LYS A 54 11.28 -2.89 -18.86
CA LYS A 54 11.84 -1.66 -18.27
C LYS A 54 11.98 -1.84 -16.77
N VAL A 55 12.91 -1.09 -16.17
CA VAL A 55 13.08 -1.05 -14.71
C VAL A 55 11.93 -0.24 -14.11
N ASP A 56 11.31 -0.80 -13.08
CA ASP A 56 10.38 -0.06 -12.23
C ASP A 56 11.14 0.65 -11.12
N TRP A 57 11.43 1.94 -11.32
CA TRP A 57 12.17 2.76 -10.37
C TRP A 57 11.40 3.09 -9.08
N GLN A 58 10.08 2.90 -9.04
CA GLN A 58 9.29 3.14 -7.82
C GLN A 58 9.42 1.99 -6.82
N SER A 59 9.61 0.78 -7.34
CA SER A 59 9.77 -0.45 -6.55
C SER A 59 11.22 -0.91 -6.46
N TRP A 60 12.15 -0.21 -7.11
CA TRP A 60 13.56 -0.49 -7.01
C TRP A 60 14.07 -0.07 -5.63
N ILE A 61 14.77 -0.99 -4.98
CA ILE A 61 15.43 -0.81 -3.69
C ILE A 61 16.87 -1.30 -3.90
N ASP A 62 17.84 -0.58 -3.37
CA ASP A 62 19.21 -1.08 -3.40
C ASP A 62 19.34 -2.29 -2.46
N GLU A 63 19.73 -3.45 -2.99
CA GLU A 63 19.83 -4.68 -2.19
C GLU A 63 20.92 -4.58 -1.11
N ASP A 64 21.82 -3.61 -1.22
CA ASP A 64 22.87 -3.34 -0.23
C ASP A 64 22.39 -2.42 0.92
N GLU A 65 21.25 -1.74 0.76
CA GLU A 65 20.65 -0.87 1.78
C GLU A 65 19.44 -1.53 2.44
N GLU A 66 19.69 -2.36 3.46
CA GLU A 66 18.67 -3.12 4.22
C GLU A 66 17.55 -2.25 4.87
N ALA A 67 17.71 -0.93 4.91
CA ALA A 67 16.77 0.01 5.53
C ALA A 67 15.88 0.77 4.53
N GLU A 68 16.08 0.60 3.21
CA GLU A 68 15.27 1.28 2.22
C GLU A 68 13.89 0.64 2.09
N VAL A 69 12.85 1.47 2.20
CA VAL A 69 11.46 1.08 1.99
C VAL A 69 11.04 1.54 0.59
N SER A 70 10.40 0.66 -0.18
CA SER A 70 9.88 1.01 -1.50
C SER A 70 9.00 2.27 -1.43
N ALA A 71 9.21 3.20 -2.35
CA ALA A 71 8.36 4.37 -2.53
C ALA A 71 6.99 4.04 -3.17
N SER A 72 6.74 2.77 -3.51
CA SER A 72 5.46 2.35 -4.09
C SER A 72 4.37 2.35 -3.00
N PRO A 73 3.26 3.10 -3.16
CA PRO A 73 2.21 3.18 -2.15
C PRO A 73 1.54 1.82 -1.85
N ASN A 74 1.68 0.85 -2.76
CA ASN A 74 1.21 -0.52 -2.62
C ASN A 74 2.41 -1.47 -2.73
N GLY A 75 3.34 -1.45 -1.78
CA GLY A 75 4.54 -2.32 -1.79
C GLY A 75 4.24 -3.80 -2.08
N PHE A 76 5.27 -4.63 -2.28
CA PHE A 76 5.10 -6.07 -2.51
C PHE A 76 4.67 -6.88 -1.26
N ASP A 77 4.26 -6.21 -0.18
CA ASP A 77 3.64 -6.79 1.00
C ASP A 77 2.18 -7.15 0.72
N VAL A 78 2.04 -8.18 -0.12
CA VAL A 78 0.75 -8.78 -0.46
C VAL A 78 0.15 -9.49 0.76
N ASP A 79 0.96 -9.99 1.71
CA ASP A 79 0.42 -10.70 2.87
C ASP A 79 -0.43 -9.77 3.77
N ASP A 80 -0.18 -8.45 3.77
CA ASP A 80 -1.03 -7.47 4.47
C ASP A 80 -2.24 -7.01 3.63
N MET A 81 -2.10 -6.90 2.31
CA MET A 81 -3.21 -6.45 1.44
C MET A 81 -4.21 -7.55 1.07
N GLN A 82 -3.80 -8.82 1.02
CA GLN A 82 -4.70 -9.92 0.67
C GLN A 82 -5.66 -10.30 1.80
N MET A 83 -5.37 -9.89 3.04
CA MET A 83 -6.27 -10.04 4.19
C MET A 83 -7.35 -8.93 4.27
N MET A 84 -7.20 -7.82 3.54
CA MET A 84 -8.24 -6.77 3.47
C MET A 84 -9.29 -7.01 2.37
N MET A 85 -8.96 -7.78 1.32
CA MET A 85 -9.85 -8.00 0.17
C MET A 85 -10.57 -9.36 0.18
N VAL A 86 -10.25 -10.25 1.12
CA VAL A 86 -10.90 -11.58 1.26
C VAL A 86 -11.91 -11.62 2.43
N GLY A 87 -12.15 -10.47 3.08
CA GLY A 87 -13.05 -10.34 4.24
C GLY A 87 -14.50 -9.94 3.93
N GLU A 88 -14.81 -9.41 2.73
CA GLU A 88 -16.16 -8.94 2.43
C GLU A 88 -16.51 -9.15 0.94
N SER A 89 -17.46 -10.06 0.69
CA SER A 89 -18.27 -10.21 -0.53
C SER A 89 -17.65 -10.84 -1.81
N ILE A 90 -17.49 -12.17 -1.80
CA ILE A 90 -17.65 -13.00 -3.01
C ILE A 90 -19.15 -13.15 -3.31
N GLU A 91 -19.87 -12.06 -3.58
CA GLU A 91 -21.26 -12.11 -4.11
C GLU A 91 -21.59 -10.98 -5.09
N PHE A 92 -20.63 -10.13 -5.49
CA PHE A 92 -20.93 -8.97 -6.35
C PHE A 92 -21.07 -9.24 -7.86
N TYR A 93 -20.85 -10.49 -8.33
CA TYR A 93 -20.90 -10.84 -9.77
C TYR A 93 -22.09 -11.73 -10.16
N ARG A 94 -23.25 -11.61 -9.51
CA ARG A 94 -24.42 -12.44 -9.89
C ARG A 94 -25.76 -11.76 -10.14
N ASP A 95 -25.88 -10.44 -10.08
CA ASP A 95 -27.19 -9.84 -10.39
C ASP A 95 -27.09 -8.43 -11.02
N THR A 96 -26.91 -8.38 -12.34
CA THR A 96 -26.95 -7.14 -13.13
C THR A 96 -28.35 -6.76 -13.62
N GLU A 97 -29.42 -7.44 -13.20
CA GLU A 97 -30.78 -7.18 -13.73
C GLU A 97 -31.73 -6.47 -12.75
N ARG A 98 -31.27 -6.03 -11.57
CA ARG A 98 -32.19 -5.49 -10.57
C ARG A 98 -31.68 -4.32 -9.74
N VAL A 99 -31.34 -3.19 -10.37
CA VAL A 99 -31.54 -1.87 -9.72
C VAL A 99 -31.95 -0.84 -10.77
N SER A 100 -33.16 -0.30 -10.60
CA SER A 100 -33.69 0.86 -11.31
C SER A 100 -33.03 2.15 -10.81
N SER A 101 -32.76 3.06 -11.74
CA SER A 101 -32.49 4.49 -11.56
C SER A 101 -32.76 5.07 -10.17
N SER A 102 -31.70 5.52 -9.52
CA SER A 102 -31.69 6.82 -8.85
C SER A 102 -30.30 7.42 -9.02
N GLU A 103 -30.26 8.48 -9.82
CA GLU A 103 -29.18 9.46 -9.89
C GLU A 103 -28.80 9.89 -8.47
N ASP A 104 -27.51 9.94 -8.15
CA ASP A 104 -26.95 11.08 -7.42
C ASP A 104 -25.42 11.04 -7.48
N GLU A 105 -24.89 12.20 -7.87
CA GLU A 105 -23.49 12.57 -7.94
C GLU A 105 -22.88 12.57 -6.54
N ALA A 106 -21.66 12.05 -6.37
CA ALA A 106 -20.67 12.68 -5.48
C ALA A 106 -19.32 11.97 -5.55
N GLU A 107 -18.33 12.77 -5.93
CA GLU A 107 -16.90 12.52 -5.88
C GLU A 107 -16.45 12.14 -4.46
N GLY A 108 -15.62 11.10 -4.34
CA GLY A 108 -15.00 10.69 -3.10
C GLY A 108 -13.48 10.63 -3.24
N GLU A 109 -12.81 11.75 -2.97
CA GLU A 109 -11.46 11.73 -2.40
C GLU A 109 -11.61 11.71 -0.87
N GLU A 110 -11.37 10.56 -0.25
CA GLU A 110 -11.06 10.50 1.19
C GLU A 110 -9.74 9.78 1.39
N GLY A 111 -8.83 10.49 2.05
CA GLY A 111 -7.53 9.97 2.47
C GLY A 111 -6.96 10.75 3.66
N ASN A 112 -7.81 11.12 4.62
CA ASN A 112 -7.35 11.48 5.96
C ASN A 112 -8.35 10.90 6.97
N SER A 113 -8.04 9.71 7.48
CA SER A 113 -8.93 8.93 8.33
C SER A 113 -9.16 9.62 9.68
N VAL A 114 -10.35 10.20 9.82
CA VAL A 114 -10.92 10.57 11.12
C VAL A 114 -11.87 9.45 11.50
N VAL A 115 -11.49 8.66 12.50
CA VAL A 115 -12.39 7.70 13.14
C VAL A 115 -13.49 8.52 13.83
N MET A 116 -14.69 8.56 13.24
CA MET A 116 -15.84 9.24 13.84
C MET A 116 -16.33 8.43 15.04
N ASP A 117 -15.88 8.83 16.23
CA ASP A 117 -16.44 8.37 17.50
C ASP A 117 -17.86 8.95 17.67
N GLN A 118 -18.80 8.07 17.98
CA GLN A 118 -20.22 8.37 18.01
C GLN A 118 -20.54 9.24 19.24
N GLY A 119 -20.72 10.55 19.03
CA GLY A 119 -21.59 11.36 19.90
C GLY A 119 -20.93 12.27 20.95
N LEU A 120 -19.65 12.64 20.85
CA LEU A 120 -18.99 13.57 21.80
C LEU A 120 -18.56 14.93 21.22
N ASN A 121 -19.12 15.35 20.08
CA ASN A 121 -18.78 16.60 19.40
C ASN A 121 -19.62 17.81 19.85
N SER A 122 -19.90 17.97 21.15
CA SER A 122 -20.43 19.27 21.62
C SER A 122 -19.29 20.30 21.61
N ILE A 123 -19.58 21.52 21.16
CA ILE A 123 -18.59 22.61 21.03
C ILE A 123 -17.86 22.90 22.34
N THR A 124 -18.54 22.71 23.46
CA THR A 124 -17.99 22.81 24.82
C THR A 124 -16.96 21.73 25.14
N HIS A 125 -17.11 20.54 24.57
CA HIS A 125 -16.17 19.43 24.78
C HIS A 125 -14.88 19.63 23.98
N LEU A 126 -15.00 20.17 22.76
CA LEU A 126 -13.84 20.57 21.95
C LEU A 126 -13.03 21.67 22.61
N GLN A 127 -13.68 22.71 23.15
CA GLN A 127 -13.00 23.79 23.87
C GLN A 127 -12.20 23.27 25.07
N ARG A 128 -12.80 22.39 25.88
CA ARG A 128 -12.13 21.77 27.03
C ARG A 128 -10.92 20.91 26.63
N LYS A 129 -11.00 20.24 25.47
CA LYS A 129 -9.91 19.41 24.95
C LYS A 129 -8.73 20.27 24.49
N PHE A 130 -8.99 21.42 23.87
CA PHE A 130 -7.94 22.37 23.52
C PHE A 130 -7.24 22.95 24.76
N GLU A 131 -8.01 23.36 25.77
CA GLU A 131 -7.44 23.86 27.04
C GLU A 131 -6.56 22.81 27.74
N ALA A 132 -6.97 21.54 27.73
CA ALA A 132 -6.19 20.45 28.30
C ALA A 132 -4.86 20.23 27.55
N LEU A 133 -4.87 20.33 26.22
CA LEU A 133 -3.67 20.18 25.39
C LEU A 133 -2.68 21.34 25.58
N ASP A 134 -3.17 22.56 25.78
CA ASP A 134 -2.31 23.71 26.03
C ASP A 134 -1.61 23.61 27.40
N LEU A 135 -2.33 23.15 28.43
CA LEU A 135 -1.74 22.83 29.74
C LEU A 135 -0.68 21.73 29.65
N GLU A 136 -0.93 20.67 28.87
CA GLU A 136 0.02 19.57 28.68
C GLU A 136 1.31 20.05 27.99
N LYS A 137 1.17 20.91 26.97
CA LYS A 137 2.31 21.51 26.28
C LYS A 137 3.16 22.38 27.21
N GLU A 138 2.54 23.18 28.08
CA GLU A 138 3.28 23.98 29.06
C GLU A 138 4.02 23.11 30.06
N MET A 139 3.40 22.05 30.58
CA MET A 139 4.03 21.12 31.51
C MET A 139 5.22 20.40 30.87
N ARG A 140 5.08 20.00 29.60
CA ARG A 140 6.16 19.38 28.83
C ARG A 140 7.30 20.36 28.56
N ALA A 141 6.99 21.61 28.25
CA ALA A 141 7.97 22.67 28.06
C ALA A 141 8.74 22.97 29.36
N ARG A 142 8.05 23.03 30.52
CA ARG A 142 8.69 23.21 31.83
C ARG A 142 9.59 22.03 32.18
N SER A 143 9.14 20.79 32.01
CA SER A 143 9.99 19.62 32.29
C SER A 143 11.23 19.56 31.37
N LYS A 144 11.10 20.06 30.14
CA LYS A 144 12.22 20.15 29.19
C LYS A 144 13.20 21.27 29.54
N ALA A 145 12.71 22.37 30.13
CA ALA A 145 13.55 23.45 30.63
C ALA A 145 14.30 23.03 31.91
N GLU A 146 13.62 22.36 32.84
CA GLU A 146 14.21 21.86 34.08
C GLU A 146 15.31 20.81 33.84
N ARG A 147 15.14 19.95 32.82
CA ARG A 147 16.18 19.01 32.36
C ARG A 147 17.37 19.67 31.67
N ARG A 148 17.29 20.96 31.31
CA ARG A 148 18.40 21.71 30.70
C ARG A 148 19.21 22.51 31.72
N GLU A 149 18.71 22.65 32.96
CA GLU A 149 19.38 23.39 34.04
C GLU A 149 20.16 22.48 35.01
N ILE A 150 20.07 21.16 34.84
CA ILE A 150 20.90 20.13 35.51
C ILE A 150 22.04 19.72 34.57
#